data_AF-A0A940UQ86-F1
#
_entry.id   AF-A0A940UQ86-F1
#
_cell.length_a   1.000
_cell.length_b   1.000
_cell.length_c   1.000
_cell.angle_alpha   90.00
_cell.angle_beta   90.00
_cell.angle_gamma   90.00
#
_symmetry.space_group_name_H-M   'P 1'
#
loop_
_entity.id
_entity.type
_entity.pdbx_description
1 polymer ?
#
loop_
_entity_poly.entity_id
_entity_poly.type
_entity_poly.pdbx_seq_one_letter_code
_entity_poly.pdbx_strand_id
1 'polypeptide(L)'
;MSQYETFYPGIYTQREKPCLKAFLAGDDAIRSRGAIGAREIQEGKVTESLPGVFIIHAEEEMVKYCNKKYDPENPLYNDPDYAKKLGFDQLPALPTYAAHDDTYLKPFPAEARDYLLVSGLSHRITFHQPVCVGDTLYLVVDDRHLTDVTPKEGSEFRSLVIQGVGSIYNQRGELVNTVSFSAQENLKSYQNPADMPKDDIFWIAPPWDNEHPIHYYTDEDWEKILDIWQKEHRQGSESLYWEDVPIGFRPADTLDGPVDDSLEPAYRYGMGIGGTRTLKQEIMNPEFRAKMVRDQVDGIYRMPNRTDSYPEYPSYAKVKYGTDLGGGERSVDHPHHTEVPRFIFINFMGRDYVLRHLNNFMGDHGKLVEITWGIMNPESMEAVGYHLPNSSCYVDYLAPVPEKSMSDIKTHGMERDVMWVKSYVFDKYCQDGKHYVKLAWWIDTILGETFEAGQATIQLPSKNGDID
;
A
#
# COMPACT_ATOMS: atom_id res chain seq x y z
N MET A 1 -18.71 27.37 -23.32
CA MET A 1 -18.09 26.13 -23.82
C MET A 1 -16.98 25.78 -22.84
N SER A 2 -16.77 24.51 -22.53
CA SER A 2 -15.64 24.12 -21.67
C SER A 2 -14.32 24.50 -22.33
N GLN A 3 -13.34 24.93 -21.53
CA GLN A 3 -11.95 25.19 -21.96
C GLN A 3 -11.14 23.90 -22.17
N TYR A 4 -11.69 22.77 -21.73
CA TYR A 4 -11.04 21.46 -21.77
C TYR A 4 -11.49 20.62 -22.95
N GLU A 5 -10.62 19.72 -23.39
CA GLU A 5 -10.95 18.72 -24.39
C GLU A 5 -12.11 17.84 -23.92
N THR A 6 -12.97 17.44 -24.84
CA THR A 6 -14.01 16.43 -24.58
C THR A 6 -13.57 15.11 -25.21
N PHE A 7 -13.31 14.13 -24.35
CA PHE A 7 -12.81 12.82 -24.74
C PHE A 7 -13.96 11.84 -24.95
N TYR A 8 -13.78 10.94 -25.92
CA TYR A 8 -14.69 9.83 -26.20
C TYR A 8 -13.90 8.50 -26.21
N PRO A 9 -14.53 7.38 -25.86
CA PRO A 9 -13.87 6.08 -25.82
C PRO A 9 -13.35 5.68 -27.20
N GLY A 10 -12.06 5.32 -27.27
CA GLY A 10 -11.38 4.89 -28.49
C GLY A 10 -11.04 6.00 -29.49
N ILE A 11 -11.41 7.26 -29.20
CA ILE A 11 -11.14 8.41 -30.08
C ILE A 11 -10.02 9.26 -29.48
N TYR A 12 -8.79 9.01 -29.91
CA TYR A 12 -7.60 9.70 -29.40
C TYR A 12 -7.25 10.96 -30.20
N THR A 13 -6.85 12.01 -29.51
CA THR A 13 -6.35 13.28 -30.07
C THR A 13 -4.99 13.09 -30.77
N GLN A 14 -4.54 14.10 -31.52
CA GLN A 14 -3.22 14.06 -32.15
C GLN A 14 -2.07 14.06 -31.13
N ARG A 15 -2.29 14.65 -29.95
CA ARG A 15 -1.34 14.63 -28.82
C ARG A 15 -1.23 13.24 -28.19
N GLU A 16 -2.35 12.53 -28.04
CA GLU A 16 -2.39 11.20 -27.41
C GLU A 16 -1.88 10.07 -28.32
N LYS A 17 -2.12 10.14 -29.63
CA LYS A 17 -1.74 9.08 -30.58
C LYS A 17 -0.27 8.62 -30.49
N PRO A 18 0.75 9.49 -30.49
CA PRO A 18 2.13 9.04 -30.35
C PRO A 18 2.41 8.40 -28.98
N CYS A 19 1.81 8.94 -27.91
CA CYS A 19 1.94 8.42 -26.55
C CYS A 19 1.34 7.03 -26.42
N LEU A 20 0.11 6.84 -26.92
CA LEU A 20 -0.57 5.54 -26.96
C LEU A 20 0.25 4.51 -27.75
N LYS A 21 0.75 4.90 -28.93
CA LYS A 21 1.57 4.01 -29.76
C LYS A 21 2.84 3.57 -29.02
N ALA A 22 3.54 4.48 -28.35
CA ALA A 22 4.75 4.18 -27.58
C ALA A 22 4.44 3.30 -26.36
N PHE A 23 3.32 3.54 -25.68
CA PHE A 23 2.87 2.72 -24.56
C PHE A 23 2.62 1.27 -25.00
N LEU A 24 1.78 1.08 -26.03
CA LEU A 24 1.43 -0.24 -26.57
C LEU A 24 2.65 -0.98 -27.14
N ALA A 25 3.60 -0.28 -27.78
CA ALA A 25 4.84 -0.90 -28.24
C ALA A 25 5.69 -1.45 -27.09
N GLY A 26 5.67 -0.79 -25.92
CA GLY A 26 6.31 -1.30 -24.71
C GLY A 26 5.63 -2.57 -24.18
N ASP A 27 4.30 -2.62 -24.21
CA ASP A 27 3.52 -3.80 -23.81
C ASP A 27 3.79 -4.98 -24.77
N ASP A 28 3.81 -4.71 -26.08
CA ASP A 28 4.12 -5.72 -27.10
C ASP A 28 5.56 -6.24 -26.95
N ALA A 29 6.51 -5.41 -26.54
CA ALA A 29 7.87 -5.85 -26.25
C ALA A 29 7.96 -6.79 -25.04
N ILE A 30 7.16 -6.56 -23.99
CA ILE A 30 7.04 -7.46 -22.83
C ILE A 30 6.46 -8.81 -23.28
N ARG A 31 5.38 -8.81 -24.06
CA ARG A 31 4.78 -10.06 -24.57
C ARG A 31 5.73 -10.81 -25.51
N SER A 32 6.43 -10.08 -26.38
CA SER A 32 7.35 -10.67 -27.37
C SER A 32 8.63 -11.22 -26.75
N ARG A 33 9.04 -10.72 -25.57
CA ARG A 33 10.15 -11.29 -24.77
C ARG A 33 9.87 -12.75 -24.40
N GLY A 34 8.61 -13.12 -24.23
CA GLY A 34 8.19 -14.42 -23.73
C GLY A 34 8.25 -14.51 -22.20
N ALA A 35 7.79 -15.65 -21.68
CA ALA A 35 7.80 -15.95 -20.25
C ALA A 35 9.24 -16.10 -19.74
N ILE A 36 9.48 -15.59 -18.53
CA ILE A 36 10.71 -15.82 -17.77
C ILE A 36 10.35 -16.73 -16.61
N GLY A 37 11.09 -17.81 -16.41
CA GLY A 37 10.91 -18.71 -15.28
C GLY A 37 12.21 -19.04 -14.58
N ALA A 38 12.13 -20.04 -13.69
CA ALA A 38 13.24 -20.49 -12.88
C ALA A 38 14.51 -20.81 -13.70
N ARG A 39 14.33 -21.42 -14.87
CA ARG A 39 15.43 -21.85 -15.73
C ARG A 39 16.23 -20.67 -16.27
N GLU A 40 15.57 -19.65 -16.79
CA GLU A 40 16.25 -18.47 -17.37
C GLU A 40 17.03 -17.71 -16.31
N ILE A 41 16.50 -17.65 -15.08
CA ILE A 41 17.15 -17.06 -13.91
C ILE A 41 18.42 -17.85 -13.55
N GLN A 42 18.29 -19.17 -13.36
CA GLN A 42 19.41 -20.04 -12.99
C GLN A 42 20.51 -20.11 -14.06
N GLU A 43 20.14 -20.01 -15.35
CA GLU A 43 21.10 -19.97 -16.46
C GLU A 43 21.74 -18.57 -16.63
N GLY A 44 21.40 -17.58 -15.79
CA GLY A 44 21.99 -16.24 -15.81
C GLY A 44 21.61 -15.42 -17.05
N LYS A 45 20.46 -15.73 -17.68
CA LYS A 45 20.01 -15.09 -18.93
C LYS A 45 19.15 -13.85 -18.71
N VAL A 46 18.71 -13.60 -17.47
CA VAL A 46 17.82 -12.50 -17.12
C VAL A 46 18.64 -11.29 -16.68
N THR A 47 18.47 -10.18 -17.40
CA THR A 47 19.17 -8.91 -17.17
C THR A 47 18.20 -7.73 -17.33
N GLU A 48 18.54 -6.56 -16.78
CA GLU A 48 17.72 -5.34 -16.92
C GLU A 48 17.63 -4.79 -18.35
N SER A 49 18.39 -5.36 -19.31
CA SER A 49 18.21 -5.01 -20.73
C SER A 49 17.00 -5.69 -21.36
N LEU A 50 16.43 -6.71 -20.71
CA LEU A 50 15.19 -7.33 -21.18
C LEU A 50 13.99 -6.43 -20.87
N PRO A 51 13.02 -6.30 -21.80
CA PRO A 51 11.81 -5.51 -21.57
C PRO A 51 11.10 -5.95 -20.28
N GLY A 52 10.75 -5.00 -19.40
CA GLY A 52 9.97 -5.28 -18.19
C GLY A 52 10.68 -6.13 -17.13
N VAL A 53 12.02 -6.11 -17.09
CA VAL A 53 12.82 -6.78 -16.06
C VAL A 53 13.57 -5.75 -15.23
N PHE A 54 13.48 -5.89 -13.91
CA PHE A 54 14.20 -5.08 -12.93
C PHE A 54 14.87 -5.98 -11.90
N ILE A 55 16.03 -5.57 -11.41
CA ILE A 55 16.79 -6.35 -10.42
C ILE A 55 16.99 -5.50 -9.16
N ILE A 56 16.74 -6.12 -8.02
CA ILE A 56 16.88 -5.51 -6.69
C ILE A 56 17.59 -6.49 -5.76
N HIS A 57 18.18 -5.98 -4.69
CA HIS A 57 18.75 -6.81 -3.64
C HIS A 57 17.96 -6.61 -2.35
N ALA A 58 17.84 -7.67 -1.54
CA ALA A 58 17.33 -7.58 -0.19
C ALA A 58 18.48 -7.22 0.75
N GLU A 59 18.90 -5.95 0.75
CA GLU A 59 20.00 -5.50 1.60
C GLU A 59 19.60 -5.54 3.08
N GLU A 60 20.52 -5.99 3.93
CA GLU A 60 20.27 -6.19 5.36
C GLU A 60 19.78 -4.91 6.05
N GLU A 61 20.37 -3.75 5.73
CA GLU A 61 20.01 -2.48 6.33
C GLU A 61 18.57 -2.06 5.97
N MET A 62 18.18 -2.23 4.71
CA MET A 62 16.83 -1.90 4.24
C MET A 62 15.78 -2.87 4.79
N VAL A 63 16.09 -4.17 4.84
CA VAL A 63 15.21 -5.18 5.45
C VAL A 63 14.96 -4.86 6.93
N LYS A 64 16.02 -4.61 7.70
CA LYS A 64 15.90 -4.24 9.12
C LYS A 64 15.14 -2.93 9.32
N TYR A 65 15.40 -1.93 8.47
CA TYR A 65 14.69 -0.66 8.48
C TYR A 65 13.17 -0.86 8.31
N CYS A 66 12.75 -1.57 7.26
CA CYS A 66 11.34 -1.83 6.98
C CYS A 66 10.68 -2.67 8.08
N ASN A 67 11.33 -3.76 8.51
CA ASN A 67 10.82 -4.63 9.55
C ASN A 67 10.57 -3.86 10.87
N LYS A 68 11.55 -3.05 11.29
CA LYS A 68 11.46 -2.25 12.52
C LYS A 68 10.42 -1.13 12.41
N LYS A 69 10.21 -0.57 11.21
CA LYS A 69 9.25 0.51 11.02
C LYS A 69 7.80 0.05 11.21
N TYR A 70 7.44 -1.10 10.63
CA TYR A 70 6.03 -1.55 10.58
C TYR A 70 5.69 -2.61 11.63
N ASP A 71 6.63 -3.46 12.04
CA ASP A 71 6.39 -4.53 13.02
C ASP A 71 7.58 -4.70 14.01
N PRO A 72 7.92 -3.67 14.80
CA PRO A 72 9.13 -3.65 15.64
C PRO A 72 9.13 -4.69 16.76
N GLU A 73 7.97 -5.14 17.21
CA GLU A 73 7.83 -6.05 18.35
C GLU A 73 7.91 -7.53 17.95
N ASN A 74 7.96 -7.82 16.64
CA ASN A 74 7.95 -9.18 16.12
C ASN A 74 9.37 -9.75 15.99
N PRO A 75 9.79 -10.71 16.85
CA PRO A 75 11.14 -11.26 16.82
C PRO A 75 11.43 -12.06 15.54
N LEU A 76 10.43 -12.61 14.84
CA LEU A 76 10.66 -13.30 13.56
C LEU A 76 11.36 -12.40 12.54
N TYR A 77 11.03 -11.11 12.52
CA TYR A 77 11.56 -10.13 11.57
C TYR A 77 12.70 -9.29 12.14
N ASN A 78 12.94 -9.32 13.45
CA ASN A 78 13.88 -8.42 14.12
C ASN A 78 14.99 -9.14 14.93
N ASP A 79 14.88 -10.44 15.17
CA ASP A 79 15.87 -11.26 15.88
C ASP A 79 16.35 -12.42 14.98
N PRO A 80 17.59 -12.35 14.45
CA PRO A 80 18.15 -13.42 13.60
C PRO A 80 18.21 -14.80 14.27
N ASP A 81 18.47 -14.88 15.57
CA ASP A 81 18.53 -16.15 16.29
C ASP A 81 17.13 -16.74 16.47
N TYR A 82 16.12 -15.89 16.64
CA TYR A 82 14.71 -16.31 16.66
C TYR A 82 14.26 -16.83 15.29
N ALA A 83 14.51 -16.07 14.22
CA ALA A 83 14.19 -16.48 12.86
C ALA A 83 14.84 -17.82 12.51
N LYS A 84 16.10 -18.02 12.90
CA LYS A 84 16.82 -19.28 12.67
C LYS A 84 16.20 -20.48 13.39
N LYS A 85 15.68 -20.29 14.61
CA LYS A 85 14.94 -21.36 15.32
C LYS A 85 13.66 -21.78 14.60
N LEU A 86 13.06 -20.85 13.84
CA LEU A 86 11.88 -21.09 13.02
C LEU A 86 12.22 -21.61 11.61
N GLY A 87 13.50 -21.88 11.32
CA GLY A 87 13.95 -22.52 10.08
C GLY A 87 14.35 -21.57 8.96
N PHE A 88 14.47 -20.27 9.24
CA PHE A 88 14.97 -19.30 8.26
C PHE A 88 16.51 -19.28 8.26
N ASP A 89 17.12 -19.41 7.08
CA ASP A 89 18.59 -19.36 6.93
C ASP A 89 19.16 -17.95 7.18
N GLN A 90 18.36 -16.93 6.87
CA GLN A 90 18.68 -15.51 7.02
C GLN A 90 17.46 -14.77 7.55
N LEU A 91 17.64 -13.54 8.03
CA LEU A 91 16.54 -12.73 8.52
C LEU A 91 15.51 -12.51 7.39
N PRO A 92 14.23 -12.88 7.58
CA PRO A 92 13.21 -12.65 6.57
C PRO A 92 12.81 -11.16 6.53
N ALA A 93 12.41 -10.69 5.35
CA ALA A 93 11.76 -9.41 5.17
C ALA A 93 10.25 -9.54 5.37
N LEU A 94 9.60 -8.44 5.75
CA LEU A 94 8.14 -8.36 5.75
C LEU A 94 7.57 -8.65 4.33
N PRO A 95 6.38 -9.29 4.22
CA PRO A 95 5.91 -9.86 2.96
C PRO A 95 5.89 -8.90 1.74
N THR A 96 5.51 -7.64 1.92
CA THR A 96 5.37 -6.66 0.81
C THR A 96 6.69 -6.00 0.41
N TYR A 97 7.83 -6.36 1.03
CA TYR A 97 9.15 -5.77 0.77
C TYR A 97 9.52 -5.70 -0.72
N ALA A 98 9.22 -6.77 -1.48
CA ALA A 98 9.58 -6.88 -2.89
C ALA A 98 8.46 -6.44 -3.85
N ALA A 99 7.24 -6.26 -3.35
CA ALA A 99 6.06 -5.98 -4.16
C ALA A 99 6.00 -4.50 -4.59
N HIS A 100 7.00 -4.06 -5.36
CA HIS A 100 7.14 -2.68 -5.85
C HIS A 100 6.04 -2.35 -6.87
N ASP A 101 4.95 -1.78 -6.37
CA ASP A 101 3.77 -1.29 -7.09
C ASP A 101 4.15 -0.66 -8.46
N ASP A 102 5.06 0.31 -8.45
CA ASP A 102 5.42 1.06 -9.65
C ASP A 102 6.24 0.28 -10.70
N THR A 103 6.76 -0.90 -10.39
CA THR A 103 7.34 -1.77 -11.44
C THR A 103 6.23 -2.28 -12.36
N TYR A 104 5.08 -2.63 -11.78
CA TYR A 104 4.00 -3.31 -12.48
C TYR A 104 3.03 -2.31 -13.13
N LEU A 105 2.84 -1.16 -12.51
CA LEU A 105 2.05 -0.07 -13.07
C LEU A 105 2.96 0.98 -13.71
N LYS A 106 2.85 1.11 -15.03
CA LYS A 106 3.49 2.21 -15.77
C LYS A 106 2.45 3.28 -16.04
N PRO A 107 2.65 4.53 -15.58
CA PRO A 107 1.70 5.60 -15.84
C PRO A 107 1.60 5.88 -17.34
N PHE A 108 0.45 6.35 -17.80
CA PHE A 108 0.31 6.80 -19.18
C PHE A 108 1.26 7.99 -19.40
N PRO A 109 1.84 8.19 -20.61
CA PRO A 109 2.86 9.22 -20.81
C PRO A 109 2.35 10.62 -20.46
N ALA A 110 3.14 11.39 -19.71
CA ALA A 110 2.76 12.72 -19.24
C ALA A 110 2.51 13.70 -20.40
N GLU A 111 3.20 13.51 -21.53
CA GLU A 111 3.05 14.32 -22.74
C GLU A 111 1.65 14.26 -23.35
N ALA A 112 0.83 13.27 -22.97
CA ALA A 112 -0.54 13.13 -23.44
C ALA A 112 -1.55 14.05 -22.74
N ARG A 113 -1.16 14.69 -21.63
CA ARG A 113 -2.09 15.39 -20.72
C ARG A 113 -1.49 16.66 -20.15
N ASP A 114 -2.36 17.51 -19.60
CA ASP A 114 -1.94 18.65 -18.78
C ASP A 114 -2.10 18.31 -17.28
N TYR A 115 -3.16 17.59 -16.91
CA TYR A 115 -3.37 17.13 -15.54
C TYR A 115 -3.63 15.63 -15.43
N LEU A 116 -3.19 15.04 -14.32
CA LEU A 116 -3.46 13.68 -13.90
C LEU A 116 -4.29 13.65 -12.61
N LEU A 117 -5.37 12.89 -12.61
CA LEU A 117 -6.09 12.45 -11.42
C LEU A 117 -6.08 10.92 -11.37
N VAL A 118 -5.54 10.32 -10.30
CA VAL A 118 -5.55 8.87 -10.11
C VAL A 118 -6.73 8.46 -9.24
N SER A 119 -7.40 7.35 -9.60
CA SER A 119 -8.48 6.74 -8.83
C SER A 119 -8.49 5.22 -8.97
N GLY A 120 -9.35 4.55 -8.19
CA GLY A 120 -9.69 3.14 -8.35
C GLY A 120 -8.49 2.20 -8.28
N LEU A 121 -7.58 2.43 -7.34
CA LEU A 121 -6.43 1.56 -7.15
C LEU A 121 -6.86 0.21 -6.60
N SER A 122 -6.33 -0.86 -7.18
CA SER A 122 -6.47 -2.20 -6.64
C SER A 122 -5.20 -2.99 -6.86
N HIS A 123 -4.70 -3.61 -5.80
CA HIS A 123 -3.49 -4.40 -5.81
C HIS A 123 -3.76 -5.76 -5.15
N ARG A 124 -3.10 -6.79 -5.68
CA ARG A 124 -3.02 -8.15 -5.18
C ARG A 124 -1.59 -8.63 -5.18
N ILE A 125 -1.16 -9.23 -4.07
CA ILE A 125 0.12 -9.91 -3.94
C ILE A 125 -0.13 -11.31 -3.40
N THR A 126 0.42 -12.31 -4.07
CA THR A 126 0.46 -13.69 -3.57
C THR A 126 1.89 -14.03 -3.16
N PHE A 127 2.05 -14.65 -1.99
CA PHE A 127 3.33 -14.98 -1.39
C PHE A 127 3.61 -16.48 -1.51
N HIS A 128 4.65 -16.82 -2.26
CA HIS A 128 5.05 -18.21 -2.52
C HIS A 128 6.19 -18.62 -1.61
N GLN A 129 7.23 -17.78 -1.52
CA GLN A 129 8.41 -17.97 -0.68
C GLN A 129 8.74 -16.68 0.09
N PRO A 130 9.40 -16.76 1.25
CA PRO A 130 9.88 -15.57 1.94
C PRO A 130 11.03 -14.91 1.18
N VAL A 131 11.07 -13.58 1.20
CA VAL A 131 12.28 -12.82 0.87
C VAL A 131 13.17 -12.82 2.11
N CYS A 132 14.45 -13.15 1.96
CA CYS A 132 15.41 -13.03 3.06
C CYS A 132 16.56 -12.09 2.71
N VAL A 133 17.23 -11.58 3.73
CA VAL A 133 18.46 -10.80 3.58
C VAL A 133 19.45 -11.53 2.67
N GLY A 134 19.99 -10.79 1.69
CA GLY A 134 20.96 -11.29 0.73
C GLY A 134 20.35 -11.89 -0.56
N ASP A 135 19.02 -12.03 -0.64
CA ASP A 135 18.39 -12.43 -1.89
C ASP A 135 18.60 -11.37 -2.99
N THR A 136 18.83 -11.84 -4.22
CA THR A 136 18.75 -11.02 -5.42
C THR A 136 17.42 -11.34 -6.07
N LEU A 137 16.59 -10.31 -6.24
CA LEU A 137 15.22 -10.44 -6.70
C LEU A 137 15.08 -9.89 -8.12
N TYR A 138 14.42 -10.67 -8.96
CA TYR A 138 14.14 -10.38 -10.36
C TYR A 138 12.65 -10.07 -10.46
N LEU A 139 12.32 -8.79 -10.59
CA LEU A 139 10.95 -8.33 -10.77
C LEU A 139 10.65 -8.34 -12.26
N VAL A 140 9.72 -9.20 -12.66
CA VAL A 140 9.36 -9.44 -14.05
C VAL A 140 7.93 -8.98 -14.26
N VAL A 141 7.74 -7.97 -15.13
CA VAL A 141 6.42 -7.65 -15.67
C VAL A 141 6.08 -8.72 -16.70
N ASP A 142 4.96 -9.42 -16.49
CA ASP A 142 4.52 -10.54 -17.32
C ASP A 142 3.54 -10.07 -18.41
N ASP A 143 2.62 -9.18 -18.05
CA ASP A 143 1.71 -8.52 -18.99
C ASP A 143 1.27 -7.16 -18.45
N ARG A 144 0.78 -6.30 -19.35
CA ARG A 144 0.12 -5.05 -19.02
C ARG A 144 -1.03 -4.79 -19.98
N HIS A 145 -2.16 -4.36 -19.44
CA HIS A 145 -3.37 -4.02 -20.17
C HIS A 145 -3.74 -2.56 -19.95
N LEU A 146 -4.20 -1.93 -21.03
CA LEU A 146 -4.74 -0.57 -21.04
C LEU A 146 -6.18 -0.66 -21.55
N THR A 147 -7.13 -0.25 -20.73
CA THR A 147 -8.56 -0.23 -21.09
C THR A 147 -9.07 1.20 -21.03
N ASP A 148 -9.63 1.69 -22.13
CA ASP A 148 -10.29 3.00 -22.18
C ASP A 148 -11.72 2.86 -21.65
N VAL A 149 -11.98 3.47 -20.48
CA VAL A 149 -13.28 3.46 -19.80
C VAL A 149 -13.97 4.83 -19.87
N THR A 150 -13.53 5.70 -20.77
CA THR A 150 -14.16 7.01 -20.99
C THR A 150 -15.66 6.86 -21.31
N PRO A 151 -16.57 7.63 -20.67
CA PRO A 151 -18.01 7.55 -20.94
C PRO A 151 -18.38 7.78 -22.41
N LYS A 152 -19.42 7.08 -22.89
CA LYS A 152 -19.82 7.13 -24.32
C LYS A 152 -20.41 8.49 -24.71
N GLU A 153 -21.04 9.15 -23.76
CA GLU A 153 -21.57 10.51 -23.84
C GLU A 153 -20.48 11.58 -23.93
N GLY A 154 -19.23 11.22 -23.60
CA GLY A 154 -18.07 12.10 -23.55
C GLY A 154 -17.79 12.64 -22.15
N SER A 155 -16.53 12.97 -21.88
CA SER A 155 -16.08 13.53 -20.58
C SER A 155 -14.91 14.49 -20.76
N GLU A 156 -14.74 15.44 -19.83
CA GLU A 156 -13.52 16.27 -19.76
C GLU A 156 -12.29 15.47 -19.31
N PHE A 157 -12.50 14.27 -18.75
CA PHE A 157 -11.45 13.33 -18.44
C PHE A 157 -11.40 12.19 -19.46
N ARG A 158 -10.22 11.90 -20.00
CA ARG A 158 -9.93 10.58 -20.56
C ARG A 158 -9.65 9.63 -19.40
N SER A 159 -10.48 8.59 -19.25
CA SER A 159 -10.34 7.63 -18.16
C SER A 159 -9.75 6.32 -18.69
N LEU A 160 -8.56 5.95 -18.20
CA LEU A 160 -7.82 4.76 -18.63
C LEU A 160 -7.55 3.86 -17.43
N VAL A 161 -8.02 2.62 -17.47
CA VAL A 161 -7.63 1.59 -16.50
C VAL A 161 -6.36 0.91 -16.99
N ILE A 162 -5.29 1.02 -16.21
CA ILE A 162 -4.01 0.34 -16.45
C ILE A 162 -3.93 -0.81 -15.47
N GLN A 163 -3.68 -2.03 -15.96
CA GLN A 163 -3.48 -3.21 -15.13
C GLN A 163 -2.16 -3.88 -15.52
N GLY A 164 -1.26 -4.05 -14.57
CA GLY A 164 -0.02 -4.82 -14.73
C GLY A 164 -0.08 -6.12 -13.92
N VAL A 165 0.50 -7.17 -14.47
CA VAL A 165 0.75 -8.43 -13.75
C VAL A 165 2.21 -8.79 -13.83
N GLY A 166 2.73 -9.44 -12.80
CA GLY A 166 4.12 -9.84 -12.79
C GLY A 166 4.49 -10.87 -11.74
N SER A 167 5.71 -11.36 -11.89
CA SER A 167 6.31 -12.40 -11.08
C SER A 167 7.62 -11.89 -10.48
N ILE A 168 7.95 -12.35 -9.27
CA ILE A 168 9.22 -12.04 -8.60
C ILE A 168 9.93 -13.36 -8.32
N TYR A 169 11.16 -13.47 -8.80
CA TYR A 169 12.02 -14.63 -8.55
C TYR A 169 13.22 -14.25 -7.71
N ASN A 170 13.77 -15.18 -6.92
CA ASN A 170 15.09 -15.01 -6.31
C ASN A 170 16.20 -15.60 -7.20
N GLN A 171 17.47 -15.44 -6.80
CA GLN A 171 18.65 -15.98 -7.48
C GLN A 171 18.67 -17.51 -7.64
N ARG A 172 17.86 -18.24 -6.86
CA ARG A 172 17.71 -19.69 -6.98
C ARG A 172 16.67 -20.08 -8.04
N GLY A 173 15.99 -19.12 -8.65
CA GLY A 173 14.89 -19.34 -9.58
C GLY A 173 13.57 -19.68 -8.90
N GLU A 174 13.47 -19.54 -7.58
CA GLU A 174 12.21 -19.78 -6.86
C GLU A 174 11.27 -18.59 -7.07
N LEU A 175 10.01 -18.87 -7.36
CA LEU A 175 8.97 -17.84 -7.39
C LEU A 175 8.70 -17.39 -5.95
N VAL A 176 8.86 -16.10 -5.69
CA VAL A 176 8.72 -15.47 -4.37
C VAL A 176 7.36 -14.80 -4.24
N ASN A 177 7.00 -13.97 -5.22
CA ASN A 177 5.70 -13.30 -5.28
C ASN A 177 5.11 -13.38 -6.69
N THR A 178 3.78 -13.35 -6.77
CA THR A 178 3.07 -12.84 -7.94
C THR A 178 2.31 -11.59 -7.57
N VAL A 179 2.21 -10.66 -8.51
CA VAL A 179 1.64 -9.32 -8.31
C VAL A 179 0.66 -9.01 -9.42
N SER A 180 -0.50 -8.43 -9.06
CA SER A 180 -1.40 -7.74 -9.98
C SER A 180 -1.70 -6.38 -9.40
N PHE A 181 -1.42 -5.32 -10.15
CA PHE A 181 -1.70 -3.96 -9.73
C PHE A 181 -2.45 -3.21 -10.83
N SER A 182 -3.49 -2.49 -10.44
CA SER A 182 -4.29 -1.67 -11.34
C SER A 182 -4.57 -0.29 -10.76
N ALA A 183 -4.67 0.69 -11.66
CA ALA A 183 -5.05 2.06 -11.39
C ALA A 183 -5.93 2.59 -12.52
N GLN A 184 -6.84 3.49 -12.20
CA GLN A 184 -7.50 4.33 -13.18
C GLN A 184 -6.82 5.71 -13.22
N GLU A 185 -6.27 6.07 -14.37
CA GLU A 185 -5.77 7.41 -14.63
C GLU A 185 -6.84 8.22 -15.38
N ASN A 186 -7.13 9.40 -14.88
CA ASN A 186 -8.09 10.34 -15.44
C ASN A 186 -7.31 11.56 -15.92
N LEU A 187 -7.11 11.63 -17.23
CA LEU A 187 -6.27 12.63 -17.89
C LEU A 187 -7.13 13.81 -18.32
N LYS A 188 -6.66 15.04 -18.07
CA LYS A 188 -7.35 16.27 -18.49
C LYS A 188 -6.40 17.14 -19.32
N SER A 189 -6.93 17.76 -20.37
CA SER A 189 -6.15 18.61 -21.28
C SER A 189 -6.95 19.84 -21.70
N TYR A 190 -6.28 20.96 -21.86
CA TYR A 190 -6.84 22.16 -22.47
C TYR A 190 -7.00 21.99 -23.99
N GLN A 191 -8.06 22.56 -24.56
CA GLN A 191 -8.21 22.62 -26.03
C GLN A 191 -7.14 23.52 -26.66
N ASN A 192 -6.79 24.61 -25.97
CA ASN A 192 -5.76 25.54 -26.38
C ASN A 192 -4.66 25.58 -25.29
N PRO A 193 -3.44 25.11 -25.58
CA PRO A 193 -2.34 25.12 -24.61
C PRO A 193 -2.00 26.51 -24.04
N ALA A 194 -2.37 27.60 -24.71
CA ALA A 194 -2.16 28.95 -24.20
C ALA A 194 -3.07 29.31 -23.00
N ASP A 195 -4.13 28.54 -22.78
CA ASP A 195 -5.06 28.73 -21.66
C ASP A 195 -4.58 27.99 -20.39
N MET A 196 -3.55 27.15 -20.53
CA MET A 196 -2.94 26.45 -19.41
C MET A 196 -2.23 27.45 -18.48
N PRO A 197 -2.50 27.42 -17.16
CA PRO A 197 -1.73 28.16 -16.18
C PRO A 197 -0.23 27.87 -16.30
N LYS A 198 0.60 28.87 -15.96
CA LYS A 198 2.07 28.73 -15.92
C LYS A 198 2.55 28.33 -14.54
N ASP A 199 1.87 27.38 -13.91
CA ASP A 199 2.33 26.73 -12.70
C ASP A 199 2.87 25.34 -13.04
N ASP A 200 3.62 24.75 -12.13
CA ASP A 200 4.19 23.41 -12.27
C ASP A 200 3.22 22.32 -11.76
N ILE A 201 1.94 22.64 -11.56
CA ILE A 201 0.94 21.72 -11.00
C ILE A 201 0.41 20.84 -12.13
N PHE A 202 0.84 19.58 -12.17
CA PHE A 202 0.35 18.58 -13.12
C PHE A 202 -0.54 17.52 -12.47
N TRP A 203 -0.60 17.49 -11.14
CA TRP A 203 -1.36 16.51 -10.35
C TRP A 203 -2.61 17.16 -9.76
N ILE A 204 -3.77 16.54 -9.98
CA ILE A 204 -5.02 16.90 -9.30
C ILE A 204 -5.09 16.06 -8.03
N ALA A 205 -4.80 16.67 -6.88
CA ALA A 205 -5.07 16.09 -5.58
C ALA A 205 -6.52 16.42 -5.20
N PRO A 206 -7.40 15.41 -5.00
CA PRO A 206 -8.73 15.66 -4.50
C PRO A 206 -8.68 16.28 -3.09
N PRO A 207 -9.54 17.27 -2.79
CA PRO A 207 -9.48 18.04 -1.56
C PRO A 207 -10.14 17.32 -0.37
N TRP A 208 -9.66 16.12 -0.04
CA TRP A 208 -10.19 15.35 1.10
C TRP A 208 -10.01 16.07 2.44
N ASP A 209 -9.04 16.97 2.55
CA ASP A 209 -8.80 17.83 3.71
C ASP A 209 -9.92 18.85 3.96
N ASN A 210 -10.61 19.31 2.90
CA ASN A 210 -11.74 20.22 3.02
C ASN A 210 -12.98 19.54 3.62
N GLU A 211 -13.19 18.26 3.30
CA GLU A 211 -14.33 17.48 3.79
C GLU A 211 -14.04 16.82 5.16
N HIS A 212 -12.76 16.60 5.50
CA HIS A 212 -12.32 15.97 6.75
C HIS A 212 -11.50 16.96 7.59
N PRO A 213 -12.16 17.81 8.42
CA PRO A 213 -11.48 18.82 9.21
C PRO A 213 -10.46 18.19 10.15
N ILE A 214 -9.41 18.97 10.45
CA ILE A 214 -8.36 18.56 11.38
C ILE A 214 -8.97 18.14 12.72
N HIS A 215 -8.66 16.92 13.17
CA HIS A 215 -9.09 16.40 14.46
C HIS A 215 -8.13 16.82 15.57
N TYR A 216 -8.66 17.34 16.68
CA TYR A 216 -7.90 17.57 17.90
C TYR A 216 -7.99 16.33 18.80
N TYR A 217 -6.86 15.69 19.11
CA TYR A 217 -6.80 14.49 19.94
C TYR A 217 -7.01 14.78 21.42
N THR A 218 -8.21 14.44 21.89
CA THR A 218 -8.68 14.62 23.26
C THR A 218 -8.12 13.57 24.21
N ASP A 219 -8.36 13.72 25.51
CA ASP A 219 -8.02 12.70 26.50
C ASP A 219 -8.76 11.38 26.26
N GLU A 220 -10.01 11.44 25.80
CA GLU A 220 -10.83 10.27 25.45
C GLU A 220 -10.24 9.51 24.24
N ASP A 221 -9.76 10.24 23.23
CA ASP A 221 -9.07 9.63 22.08
C ASP A 221 -7.81 8.90 22.53
N TRP A 222 -7.03 9.51 23.43
CA TRP A 222 -5.84 8.88 23.98
C TRP A 222 -6.16 7.68 24.88
N GLU A 223 -7.21 7.75 25.70
CA GLU A 223 -7.69 6.60 26.48
C GLU A 223 -8.07 5.44 25.56
N LYS A 224 -8.76 5.73 24.45
CA LYS A 224 -9.11 4.74 23.42
C LYS A 224 -7.88 4.14 22.74
N ILE A 225 -6.91 4.96 22.32
CA ILE A 225 -5.66 4.49 21.72
C ILE A 225 -4.90 3.56 22.68
N LEU A 226 -4.76 3.95 23.96
CA LEU A 226 -4.08 3.16 24.97
C LEU A 226 -4.82 1.85 25.28
N ASP A 227 -6.16 1.88 25.32
CA ASP A 227 -6.99 0.70 25.53
C ASP A 227 -6.83 -0.29 24.37
N ILE A 228 -6.78 0.18 23.12
CA ILE A 228 -6.49 -0.66 21.95
C ILE A 228 -5.10 -1.29 22.08
N TRP A 229 -4.05 -0.50 22.36
CA TRP A 229 -2.70 -1.03 22.53
C TRP A 229 -2.55 -2.00 23.71
N GLN A 230 -3.34 -1.83 24.77
CA GLN A 230 -3.35 -2.74 25.91
C GLN A 230 -4.05 -4.07 25.57
N LYS A 231 -5.05 -4.05 24.69
CA LYS A 231 -5.81 -5.23 24.24
C LYS A 231 -5.21 -5.91 23.02
N GLU A 232 -4.31 -5.24 22.32
CA GLU A 232 -3.58 -5.81 21.20
C GLU A 232 -2.87 -7.11 21.64
N HIS A 233 -3.04 -8.15 20.83
CA HIS A 233 -2.55 -9.48 21.15
C HIS A 233 -1.70 -10.04 20.00
N ARG A 234 -0.42 -10.31 20.30
CA ARG A 234 0.47 -11.03 19.39
C ARG A 234 0.43 -12.52 19.68
N GLN A 235 -0.04 -13.32 18.73
CA GLN A 235 -0.10 -14.78 18.81
C GLN A 235 1.30 -15.41 19.01
N GLY A 236 2.30 -14.92 18.28
CA GLY A 236 3.69 -15.35 18.42
C GLY A 236 3.89 -16.85 18.23
N SER A 237 4.66 -17.48 19.12
CA SER A 237 4.99 -18.91 19.03
C SER A 237 3.85 -19.85 19.42
N GLU A 238 2.71 -19.33 19.91
CA GLU A 238 1.56 -20.16 20.23
C GLU A 238 0.83 -20.54 18.93
N SER A 239 0.59 -21.83 18.70
CA SER A 239 -0.11 -22.27 17.49
C SER A 239 -1.59 -21.90 17.53
N LEU A 240 -2.00 -21.01 16.63
CA LEU A 240 -3.41 -20.81 16.29
C LEU A 240 -3.83 -21.83 15.24
N TYR A 241 -4.64 -22.81 15.63
CA TYR A 241 -5.09 -23.84 14.71
C TYR A 241 -6.29 -23.37 13.88
N TRP A 242 -6.35 -23.82 12.63
CA TRP A 242 -7.45 -23.52 11.73
C TRP A 242 -8.82 -23.87 12.34
N GLU A 243 -8.95 -24.99 13.04
CA GLU A 243 -10.21 -25.40 13.69
C GLU A 243 -10.70 -24.42 14.77
N ASP A 244 -9.79 -23.65 15.38
CA ASP A 244 -10.10 -22.73 16.48
C ASP A 244 -10.55 -21.34 15.99
N VAL A 245 -10.47 -21.07 14.69
CA VAL A 245 -10.90 -19.82 14.09
C VAL A 245 -12.28 -20.00 13.45
N PRO A 246 -13.40 -19.58 14.05
CA PRO A 246 -14.70 -19.62 13.39
C PRO A 246 -14.85 -18.50 12.34
N ILE A 247 -15.75 -18.69 11.38
CA ILE A 247 -16.26 -17.56 10.58
C ILE A 247 -16.96 -16.58 11.54
N GLY A 248 -16.71 -15.29 11.35
CA GLY A 248 -17.13 -14.25 12.29
C GLY A 248 -16.07 -13.86 13.31
N PHE A 249 -14.97 -14.60 13.40
CA PHE A 249 -13.87 -14.26 14.31
C PHE A 249 -13.26 -12.90 13.96
N ARG A 250 -12.96 -12.11 14.99
CA ARG A 250 -12.29 -10.82 14.89
C ARG A 250 -10.96 -10.88 15.63
N PRO A 251 -9.83 -10.87 14.90
CA PRO A 251 -8.53 -10.65 15.53
C PRO A 251 -8.53 -9.35 16.33
N ALA A 252 -7.69 -9.28 17.36
CA ALA A 252 -7.52 -8.06 18.16
C ALA A 252 -7.03 -6.92 17.26
N ASP A 253 -7.69 -5.77 17.35
CA ASP A 253 -7.32 -4.57 16.61
C ASP A 253 -5.85 -4.17 16.87
N THR A 254 -5.21 -3.62 15.84
CA THR A 254 -3.96 -2.87 16.01
C THR A 254 -4.20 -1.39 15.69
N LEU A 255 -3.35 -0.54 16.22
CA LEU A 255 -3.39 0.89 15.92
C LEU A 255 -1.98 1.43 15.84
N ASP A 256 -1.73 2.31 14.87
CA ASP A 256 -0.54 3.14 14.83
C ASP A 256 -0.90 4.61 14.60
N GLY A 257 0.03 5.50 14.95
CA GLY A 257 -0.20 6.94 14.89
C GLY A 257 -0.81 7.55 16.17
N PRO A 258 -1.27 8.81 16.12
CA PRO A 258 -1.45 9.64 14.91
C PRO A 258 -0.17 9.81 14.08
N VAL A 259 -0.27 9.62 12.77
CA VAL A 259 0.90 9.56 11.85
C VAL A 259 1.20 10.95 11.32
N ASP A 260 2.28 11.56 11.79
CA ASP A 260 2.66 12.94 11.41
C ASP A 260 3.24 13.09 10.00
N ASP A 261 3.65 11.99 9.36
CA ASP A 261 4.35 12.06 8.07
C ASP A 261 4.10 10.80 7.26
N SER A 262 3.70 11.00 6.02
CA SER A 262 3.60 9.91 5.06
C SER A 262 4.99 9.33 4.76
N LEU A 263 5.03 8.08 4.32
CA LEU A 263 6.22 7.54 3.67
C LEU A 263 6.42 8.16 2.29
N GLU A 264 7.61 7.99 1.76
CA GLU A 264 7.99 8.31 0.38
C GLU A 264 8.24 7.02 -0.41
N PRO A 265 7.76 6.89 -1.66
CA PRO A 265 8.09 5.77 -2.52
C PRO A 265 9.61 5.68 -2.74
N ALA A 266 10.19 4.54 -2.41
CA ALA A 266 11.61 4.28 -2.60
C ALA A 266 11.84 3.63 -3.97
N TYR A 267 12.93 3.98 -4.65
CA TYR A 267 13.25 3.36 -5.92
C TYR A 267 13.47 1.84 -5.73
N ARG A 268 12.60 1.04 -6.34
CA ARG A 268 12.68 -0.42 -6.46
C ARG A 268 12.34 -1.25 -5.21
N TYR A 269 11.81 -0.67 -4.14
CA TYR A 269 11.31 -1.42 -2.98
C TYR A 269 9.79 -1.34 -2.89
N GLY A 270 9.13 -2.43 -2.50
CA GLY A 270 7.68 -2.47 -2.27
C GLY A 270 7.20 -1.67 -1.07
N MET A 271 8.14 -1.28 -0.18
CA MET A 271 7.88 -0.45 0.98
C MET A 271 8.63 0.89 0.87
N GLY A 272 8.02 1.94 1.39
CA GLY A 272 8.59 3.29 1.35
C GLY A 272 9.59 3.60 2.46
N ILE A 273 10.31 4.71 2.27
CA ILE A 273 11.28 5.27 3.22
C ILE A 273 10.73 6.56 3.86
N GLY A 274 11.36 7.04 4.94
CA GLY A 274 10.84 8.16 5.72
C GLY A 274 9.53 7.83 6.44
N GLY A 275 8.70 8.83 6.68
CA GLY A 275 7.45 8.71 7.42
C GLY A 275 7.63 8.48 8.92
N THR A 276 6.53 8.61 9.66
CA THR A 276 6.55 8.47 11.12
C THR A 276 6.54 7.00 11.54
N ARG A 277 7.45 6.59 12.44
CA ARG A 277 7.41 5.25 13.05
C ARG A 277 6.32 5.17 14.13
N THR A 278 5.95 3.96 14.54
CA THR A 278 5.13 3.80 15.75
C THR A 278 5.83 4.34 16.99
N LEU A 279 5.08 5.07 17.83
CA LEU A 279 5.50 5.56 19.16
C LEU A 279 4.78 4.79 20.30
N LYS A 280 4.19 3.63 20.00
CA LYS A 280 3.42 2.82 20.96
C LYS A 280 4.21 2.56 22.24
N GLN A 281 5.46 2.11 22.14
CA GLN A 281 6.26 1.75 23.32
C GLN A 281 6.54 2.95 24.21
N GLU A 282 6.86 4.10 23.60
CA GLU A 282 7.10 5.36 24.29
C GLU A 282 5.85 5.87 25.00
N ILE A 283 4.69 5.85 24.33
CA ILE A 283 3.44 6.37 24.89
C ILE A 283 2.85 5.42 25.94
N MET A 284 2.98 4.10 25.76
CA MET A 284 2.50 3.11 26.74
C MET A 284 3.33 3.09 28.02
N ASN A 285 4.56 3.62 27.99
CA ASN A 285 5.40 3.78 29.18
C ASN A 285 5.07 5.11 29.90
N PRO A 286 4.47 5.10 31.11
CA PRO A 286 4.07 6.34 31.77
C PRO A 286 5.23 7.30 32.08
N GLU A 287 6.41 6.76 32.40
CA GLU A 287 7.60 7.57 32.69
C GLU A 287 8.17 8.23 31.43
N PHE A 288 8.05 7.55 30.29
CA PHE A 288 8.52 8.08 29.02
C PHE A 288 7.50 9.06 28.44
N ARG A 289 6.20 8.72 28.44
CA ARG A 289 5.12 9.60 28.00
C ARG A 289 5.11 10.93 28.74
N ALA A 290 5.43 10.95 30.04
CA ALA A 290 5.53 12.18 30.82
C ALA A 290 6.62 13.15 30.31
N LYS A 291 7.59 12.67 29.52
CA LYS A 291 8.65 13.47 28.89
C LYS A 291 8.28 13.93 27.49
N MET A 292 7.24 13.36 26.87
CA MET A 292 6.78 13.74 25.53
C MET A 292 6.06 15.09 25.56
N VAL A 293 6.03 15.76 24.40
CA VAL A 293 5.31 17.02 24.23
C VAL A 293 3.93 16.71 23.68
N ARG A 294 2.87 17.07 24.39
CA ARG A 294 1.53 17.10 23.81
C ARG A 294 1.31 18.46 23.15
N ASP A 295 1.11 18.44 21.85
CA ASP A 295 0.94 19.65 21.06
C ASP A 295 -0.40 20.32 21.36
N GLN A 296 -0.39 21.66 21.44
CA GLN A 296 -1.58 22.45 21.77
C GLN A 296 -2.51 22.68 20.57
N VAL A 297 -2.04 22.45 19.35
CA VAL A 297 -2.83 22.65 18.12
C VAL A 297 -3.67 21.44 17.77
N ASP A 298 -3.13 20.24 17.93
CA ASP A 298 -3.78 19.00 17.49
C ASP A 298 -3.88 17.93 18.59
N GLY A 299 -3.35 18.20 19.80
CA GLY A 299 -3.43 17.27 20.92
C GLY A 299 -2.53 16.04 20.79
N ILE A 300 -1.64 15.97 19.79
CA ILE A 300 -0.80 14.81 19.50
C ILE A 300 0.43 14.77 20.43
N TYR A 301 0.77 13.58 20.96
CA TYR A 301 2.02 13.37 21.69
C TYR A 301 3.19 13.16 20.72
N ARG A 302 4.21 14.01 20.83
CA ARG A 302 5.42 13.98 20.01
C ARG A 302 6.68 13.81 20.85
N MET A 303 7.70 13.21 20.24
CA MET A 303 9.03 13.12 20.84
C MET A 303 9.61 14.53 21.07
N PRO A 304 10.33 14.78 22.17
CA PRO A 304 10.97 16.08 22.41
C PRO A 304 12.00 16.44 21.34
N ASN A 305 12.76 15.44 20.88
CA ASN A 305 13.58 15.56 19.70
C ASN A 305 12.85 14.92 18.53
N ARG A 306 12.50 15.75 17.56
CA ARG A 306 11.69 15.38 16.42
C ARG A 306 12.28 14.21 15.63
N THR A 307 13.59 14.20 15.40
CA THR A 307 14.27 13.14 14.63
C THR A 307 14.07 11.74 15.21
N ASP A 308 13.74 11.63 16.50
CA ASP A 308 13.52 10.33 17.15
C ASP A 308 12.22 9.65 16.68
N SER A 309 11.30 10.40 16.06
CA SER A 309 10.06 9.90 15.43
C SER A 309 10.25 9.48 13.96
N TYR A 310 11.37 9.85 13.34
CA TYR A 310 11.63 9.62 11.91
C TYR A 310 12.84 8.70 11.78
N PRO A 311 12.62 7.41 11.47
CA PRO A 311 13.72 6.47 11.38
C PRO A 311 14.67 6.89 10.24
N GLU A 312 15.96 6.96 10.53
CA GLU A 312 16.98 7.14 9.50
C GLU A 312 16.95 5.91 8.57
N TYR A 313 16.74 6.15 7.28
CA TYR A 313 16.78 5.11 6.25
C TYR A 313 18.20 5.00 5.66
N PRO A 314 18.56 3.86 5.04
CA PRO A 314 19.90 3.64 4.51
C PRO A 314 20.33 4.71 3.50
N SER A 315 21.57 5.18 3.55
CA SER A 315 22.04 6.34 2.75
C SER A 315 22.03 6.11 1.24
N TYR A 316 22.00 4.85 0.80
CA TYR A 316 21.89 4.48 -0.61
C TYR A 316 20.44 4.45 -1.10
N ALA A 317 19.46 4.40 -0.19
CA ALA A 317 18.05 4.42 -0.55
C ALA A 317 17.71 5.81 -1.13
N LYS A 318 17.00 5.81 -2.26
CA LYS A 318 16.64 7.03 -2.97
C LYS A 318 15.13 7.17 -3.02
N VAL A 319 14.65 8.34 -2.61
CA VAL A 319 13.27 8.76 -2.85
C VAL A 319 13.07 8.84 -4.37
N LYS A 320 11.97 8.26 -4.86
CA LYS A 320 11.74 8.13 -6.30
C LYS A 320 11.23 9.40 -6.96
N TYR A 321 10.35 10.14 -6.30
CA TYR A 321 9.64 11.26 -6.92
C TYR A 321 9.91 12.63 -6.27
N GLY A 322 10.73 12.68 -5.21
CA GLY A 322 10.84 13.87 -4.37
C GLY A 322 9.50 14.23 -3.71
N THR A 323 9.40 15.44 -3.15
CA THR A 323 8.18 16.00 -2.54
C THR A 323 7.05 16.29 -3.55
N ASP A 324 7.24 15.96 -4.83
CA ASP A 324 6.37 16.41 -5.93
C ASP A 324 5.16 15.48 -6.15
N LEU A 325 5.18 14.24 -5.63
CA LEU A 325 4.01 13.36 -5.64
C LEU A 325 3.21 13.53 -4.35
N GLY A 326 1.93 13.86 -4.46
CA GLY A 326 1.03 14.16 -3.35
C GLY A 326 0.60 15.62 -3.28
N GLY A 327 1.23 16.50 -4.09
CA GLY A 327 0.68 17.79 -4.47
C GLY A 327 0.59 18.85 -3.37
N GLY A 328 1.45 18.81 -2.33
CA GLY A 328 1.39 19.79 -1.24
C GLY A 328 2.63 19.84 -0.35
N GLU A 329 2.66 20.87 0.51
CA GLU A 329 3.60 20.97 1.64
C GLU A 329 3.28 19.88 2.64
N ARG A 330 4.29 19.13 3.11
CA ARG A 330 4.05 18.11 4.15
C ARG A 330 3.95 18.79 5.49
N SER A 331 3.14 18.27 6.42
CA SER A 331 3.02 18.88 7.74
C SER A 331 4.37 18.93 8.48
N VAL A 332 5.26 18.01 8.10
CA VAL A 332 6.63 17.95 8.57
C VAL A 332 7.54 19.10 8.16
N ASP A 333 7.22 19.84 7.10
CA ASP A 333 8.07 20.92 6.62
C ASP A 333 7.86 22.23 7.43
N HIS A 334 6.93 22.21 8.39
CA HIS A 334 6.59 23.35 9.23
C HIS A 334 6.97 23.16 10.72
N PRO A 335 7.06 24.26 11.49
CA PRO A 335 7.28 24.18 12.94
C PRO A 335 6.17 23.39 13.67
N HIS A 336 6.50 22.80 14.82
CA HIS A 336 5.48 22.31 15.74
C HIS A 336 4.57 23.46 16.21
N HIS A 337 3.34 23.15 16.61
CA HIS A 337 2.35 24.12 17.08
C HIS A 337 1.84 25.13 16.04
N THR A 338 1.87 24.77 14.75
CA THR A 338 1.21 25.55 13.69
C THR A 338 0.15 24.73 12.97
N GLU A 339 -0.99 25.36 12.68
CA GLU A 339 -1.97 24.81 11.74
C GLU A 339 -1.35 24.79 10.34
N VAL A 340 -1.24 23.60 9.77
CA VAL A 340 -0.66 23.37 8.44
C VAL A 340 -1.50 22.34 7.69
N PRO A 341 -1.48 22.39 6.34
CA PRO A 341 -2.16 21.41 5.50
C PRO A 341 -1.76 19.97 5.88
N ARG A 342 -2.68 19.04 5.62
CA ARG A 342 -2.46 17.62 5.82
C ARG A 342 -2.09 17.00 4.48
N PHE A 343 -0.98 16.28 4.45
CA PHE A 343 -0.61 15.54 3.26
C PHE A 343 -1.35 14.20 3.20
N ILE A 344 -1.74 13.76 2.01
CA ILE A 344 -2.38 12.45 1.81
C ILE A 344 -1.37 11.33 2.05
N PHE A 345 -1.78 10.23 2.70
CA PHE A 345 -0.89 9.08 2.81
C PHE A 345 -0.64 8.46 1.44
N ILE A 346 0.58 7.98 1.21
CA ILE A 346 0.88 7.21 -0.01
C ILE A 346 0.07 5.90 -0.01
N ASN A 347 -0.44 5.55 -1.20
CA ASN A 347 -1.46 4.53 -1.46
C ASN A 347 -1.23 3.12 -0.88
N PHE A 348 0.02 2.77 -0.56
CA PHE A 348 0.38 1.46 -0.02
C PHE A 348 0.78 1.51 1.46
N MET A 349 0.76 2.69 2.08
CA MET A 349 1.18 2.89 3.47
C MET A 349 0.26 2.13 4.44
N GLY A 350 -1.07 2.21 4.27
CA GLY A 350 -2.00 1.53 5.15
C GLY A 350 -1.87 0.01 5.08
N ARG A 351 -1.72 -0.56 3.87
CA ARG A 351 -1.33 -1.98 3.69
C ARG A 351 -0.13 -2.38 4.54
N ASP A 352 0.93 -1.57 4.61
CA ASP A 352 2.13 -1.94 5.36
C ASP A 352 1.88 -1.95 6.89
N TYR A 353 1.00 -1.08 7.41
CA TYR A 353 0.52 -1.17 8.80
C TYR A 353 -0.36 -2.39 9.07
N VAL A 354 -1.12 -2.85 8.07
CA VAL A 354 -1.94 -4.06 8.17
C VAL A 354 -1.07 -5.31 8.36
N LEU A 355 0.20 -5.31 7.93
CA LEU A 355 1.07 -6.48 8.10
C LEU A 355 1.26 -6.87 9.56
N ARG A 356 1.46 -5.91 10.47
CA ARG A 356 1.53 -6.18 11.91
C ARG A 356 0.23 -6.80 12.43
N HIS A 357 -0.93 -6.30 11.98
CA HIS A 357 -2.23 -6.87 12.34
C HIS A 357 -2.35 -8.35 11.93
N LEU A 358 -1.98 -8.65 10.68
CA LEU A 358 -2.03 -10.03 10.15
C LEU A 358 -0.99 -10.94 10.82
N ASN A 359 0.22 -10.45 11.08
CA ASN A 359 1.28 -11.16 11.78
C ASN A 359 0.88 -11.48 13.23
N ASN A 360 0.29 -10.50 13.93
CA ASN A 360 -0.23 -10.68 15.28
C ASN A 360 -1.29 -11.76 15.35
N PHE A 361 -2.16 -11.85 14.34
CA PHE A 361 -3.18 -12.89 14.26
C PHE A 361 -2.63 -14.27 13.91
N MET A 362 -1.81 -14.37 12.86
CA MET A 362 -1.38 -15.67 12.33
C MET A 362 -0.26 -16.33 13.14
N GLY A 363 0.49 -15.54 13.91
CA GLY A 363 1.63 -16.02 14.69
C GLY A 363 2.77 -16.57 13.83
N ASP A 364 3.70 -17.26 14.48
CA ASP A 364 4.93 -17.77 13.86
C ASP A 364 4.69 -19.03 13.01
N HIS A 365 3.52 -19.66 13.16
CA HIS A 365 3.13 -20.90 12.47
C HIS A 365 2.13 -20.68 11.34
N GLY A 366 1.57 -19.47 11.23
CA GLY A 366 0.74 -19.08 10.10
C GLY A 366 1.58 -18.57 8.93
N LYS A 367 1.00 -18.63 7.72
CA LYS A 367 1.60 -18.06 6.51
C LYS A 367 0.61 -17.15 5.83
N LEU A 368 0.98 -15.89 5.61
CA LEU A 368 0.25 -15.00 4.71
C LEU A 368 0.43 -15.50 3.27
N VAL A 369 -0.67 -15.84 2.61
CA VAL A 369 -0.69 -16.42 1.25
C VAL A 369 -1.04 -15.37 0.21
N GLU A 370 -2.00 -14.51 0.51
CA GLU A 370 -2.42 -13.43 -0.39
C GLU A 370 -2.81 -12.21 0.44
N ILE A 371 -2.48 -11.02 -0.04
CA ILE A 371 -3.08 -9.76 0.43
C ILE A 371 -3.56 -8.97 -0.78
N THR A 372 -4.74 -8.38 -0.65
CA THR A 372 -5.37 -7.52 -1.65
C THR A 372 -5.90 -6.28 -0.98
N TRP A 373 -5.88 -5.15 -1.67
CA TRP A 373 -6.46 -3.90 -1.18
C TRP A 373 -6.83 -2.97 -2.32
N GLY A 374 -7.63 -1.98 -1.97
CA GLY A 374 -7.90 -0.85 -2.84
C GLY A 374 -8.12 0.42 -2.03
N ILE A 375 -7.95 1.54 -2.73
CA ILE A 375 -8.11 2.89 -2.20
C ILE A 375 -8.57 3.81 -3.34
N MET A 376 -9.07 5.00 -2.99
CA MET A 376 -9.57 5.97 -3.96
C MET A 376 -10.70 5.41 -4.83
N ASN A 377 -11.61 4.64 -4.23
CA ASN A 377 -12.78 4.10 -4.90
C ASN A 377 -13.66 5.23 -5.49
N PRO A 378 -14.48 4.94 -6.51
CA PRO A 378 -15.34 5.93 -7.16
C PRO A 378 -16.18 6.76 -6.17
N GLU A 379 -16.66 6.16 -5.09
CA GLU A 379 -17.46 6.84 -4.07
C GLU A 379 -16.65 7.90 -3.30
N SER A 380 -15.37 7.65 -3.01
CA SER A 380 -14.48 8.65 -2.40
C SER A 380 -14.16 9.82 -3.32
N MET A 381 -14.19 9.59 -4.65
CA MET A 381 -13.99 10.64 -5.66
C MET A 381 -15.27 11.46 -5.85
N GLU A 382 -16.43 10.78 -5.88
CA GLU A 382 -17.76 11.40 -5.94
C GLU A 382 -17.99 12.31 -4.72
N ALA A 383 -17.57 11.88 -3.53
CA ALA A 383 -17.69 12.65 -2.29
C ALA A 383 -17.01 14.02 -2.34
N VAL A 384 -15.94 14.15 -3.13
CA VAL A 384 -15.17 15.39 -3.32
C VAL A 384 -15.38 16.01 -4.72
N GLY A 385 -16.45 15.63 -5.41
CA GLY A 385 -16.95 16.28 -6.62
C GLY A 385 -16.36 15.79 -7.94
N TYR A 386 -15.65 14.65 -7.97
CA TYR A 386 -15.13 14.05 -9.20
C TYR A 386 -16.01 12.89 -9.66
N HIS A 387 -16.83 13.15 -10.67
CA HIS A 387 -17.70 12.16 -11.33
C HIS A 387 -16.91 11.31 -12.34
N LEU A 388 -16.28 10.24 -11.85
CA LEU A 388 -15.44 9.35 -12.65
C LEU A 388 -16.16 8.04 -12.98
N PRO A 389 -15.90 7.42 -14.15
CA PRO A 389 -16.44 6.09 -14.43
C PRO A 389 -15.83 5.06 -13.48
N ASN A 390 -16.56 3.96 -13.26
CA ASN A 390 -16.06 2.84 -12.46
C ASN A 390 -14.92 2.12 -13.18
N SER A 391 -13.85 1.82 -12.43
CA SER A 391 -12.79 0.94 -12.89
C SER A 391 -13.31 -0.48 -13.08
N SER A 392 -12.91 -1.13 -14.18
CA SER A 392 -13.18 -2.56 -14.40
C SER A 392 -12.49 -3.47 -13.38
N CYS A 393 -11.53 -2.94 -12.61
CA CYS A 393 -10.79 -3.63 -11.57
C CYS A 393 -11.29 -3.30 -10.16
N TYR A 394 -12.41 -2.57 -10.02
CA TYR A 394 -13.00 -2.25 -8.72
C TYR A 394 -13.44 -3.51 -7.97
N VAL A 395 -13.16 -3.55 -6.67
CA VAL A 395 -13.57 -4.62 -5.77
C VAL A 395 -14.11 -3.99 -4.48
N ASP A 396 -15.33 -4.35 -4.10
CA ASP A 396 -15.85 -4.09 -2.75
C ASP A 396 -15.26 -5.15 -1.80
N TYR A 397 -14.15 -4.80 -1.14
CA TYR A 397 -13.48 -5.69 -0.20
C TYR A 397 -14.26 -5.92 1.10
N LEU A 398 -15.20 -5.03 1.44
CA LEU A 398 -15.97 -5.05 2.68
C LEU A 398 -17.36 -5.66 2.53
N ALA A 399 -17.78 -6.00 1.31
CA ALA A 399 -19.00 -6.76 1.05
C ALA A 399 -19.22 -7.95 2.01
N PRO A 400 -18.19 -8.75 2.40
CA PRO A 400 -18.37 -9.88 3.32
C PRO A 400 -18.54 -9.52 4.80
N VAL A 401 -18.33 -8.26 5.20
CA VAL A 401 -18.38 -7.81 6.60
C VAL A 401 -19.79 -7.31 6.92
N PRO A 402 -20.58 -7.97 7.78
CA PRO A 402 -22.01 -7.67 7.95
C PRO A 402 -22.34 -6.21 8.25
N GLU A 403 -21.55 -5.54 9.08
CA GLU A 403 -21.77 -4.14 9.48
C GLU A 403 -21.13 -3.10 8.55
N LYS A 404 -20.30 -3.52 7.59
CA LYS A 404 -19.65 -2.65 6.60
C LYS A 404 -20.11 -2.92 5.17
N SER A 405 -20.85 -4.01 4.94
CA SER A 405 -21.38 -4.37 3.62
C SER A 405 -22.16 -3.18 3.04
N MET A 406 -21.85 -2.82 1.78
CA MET A 406 -22.44 -1.65 1.10
C MET A 406 -22.13 -0.29 1.74
N SER A 407 -21.18 -0.20 2.67
CA SER A 407 -20.74 1.09 3.21
C SER A 407 -19.72 1.71 2.25
N ASP A 408 -20.02 2.90 1.74
CA ASP A 408 -19.09 3.63 0.90
C ASP A 408 -17.85 4.07 1.71
N ILE A 409 -16.67 3.81 1.16
CA ILE A 409 -15.43 4.49 1.58
C ILE A 409 -15.45 5.87 0.90
N LYS A 410 -15.54 6.94 1.69
CA LYS A 410 -15.76 8.31 1.18
C LYS A 410 -14.54 9.22 1.32
N THR A 411 -13.44 8.70 1.85
CA THR A 411 -12.29 9.51 2.23
C THR A 411 -10.97 8.82 1.90
N HIS A 412 -9.89 9.58 2.07
CA HIS A 412 -8.51 9.12 1.97
C HIS A 412 -7.83 9.32 3.32
N GLY A 413 -6.90 8.43 3.70
CA GLY A 413 -6.09 8.63 4.90
C GLY A 413 -5.11 9.80 4.68
N MET A 414 -4.96 10.67 5.68
CA MET A 414 -4.05 11.80 5.61
C MET A 414 -3.27 11.95 6.91
N GLU A 415 -2.14 12.66 6.86
CA GLU A 415 -1.32 12.99 8.03
C GLU A 415 -2.18 13.45 9.21
N ARG A 416 -1.77 13.03 10.41
CA ARG A 416 -2.47 13.15 11.70
C ARG A 416 -3.66 12.23 11.88
N ASP A 417 -4.02 11.39 10.93
CA ASP A 417 -4.90 10.25 11.21
C ASP A 417 -4.15 9.13 11.94
N VAL A 418 -4.90 8.31 12.67
CA VAL A 418 -4.45 7.00 13.13
C VAL A 418 -4.66 5.95 12.03
N MET A 419 -3.85 4.91 12.07
CA MET A 419 -4.01 3.68 11.31
C MET A 419 -4.70 2.65 12.20
N TRP A 420 -6.01 2.77 12.46
CA TRP A 420 -6.73 1.80 13.30
C TRP A 420 -7.19 0.61 12.45
N VAL A 421 -6.40 -0.47 12.49
CA VAL A 421 -6.61 -1.65 11.65
C VAL A 421 -7.53 -2.65 12.36
N LYS A 422 -8.52 -3.14 11.61
CA LYS A 422 -9.49 -4.14 12.05
C LYS A 422 -9.62 -5.23 11.01
N SER A 423 -10.08 -6.41 11.42
CA SER A 423 -10.43 -7.46 10.46
C SER A 423 -11.53 -8.40 10.92
N TYR A 424 -12.08 -9.14 9.95
CA TYR A 424 -13.19 -10.07 10.13
C TYR A 424 -12.97 -11.32 9.26
N VAL A 425 -12.96 -12.49 9.87
CA VAL A 425 -12.87 -13.78 9.17
C VAL A 425 -14.21 -14.09 8.51
N PHE A 426 -14.27 -14.06 7.18
CA PHE A 426 -15.53 -14.28 6.44
C PHE A 426 -15.63 -15.63 5.74
N ASP A 427 -14.51 -16.32 5.53
CA ASP A 427 -14.50 -17.61 4.84
C ASP A 427 -13.33 -18.50 5.31
N LYS A 428 -13.50 -19.81 5.13
CA LYS A 428 -12.52 -20.83 5.49
C LYS A 428 -12.65 -22.02 4.55
N TYR A 429 -11.52 -22.54 4.08
CA TYR A 429 -11.52 -23.69 3.20
C TYR A 429 -10.26 -24.55 3.38
N CYS A 430 -10.37 -25.81 2.94
CA CYS A 430 -9.23 -26.72 2.78
C CYS A 430 -8.99 -26.90 1.27
N GLN A 431 -7.73 -26.80 0.86
CA GLN A 431 -7.33 -27.05 -0.52
C GLN A 431 -5.98 -27.76 -0.51
N ASP A 432 -5.89 -28.88 -1.23
CA ASP A 432 -4.67 -29.67 -1.37
C ASP A 432 -4.03 -29.98 0.00
N GLY A 433 -4.86 -30.42 0.96
CA GLY A 433 -4.41 -30.76 2.32
C GLY A 433 -4.04 -29.59 3.23
N LYS A 434 -4.10 -28.36 2.74
CA LYS A 434 -3.77 -27.13 3.48
C LYS A 434 -5.01 -26.37 3.91
N HIS A 435 -4.90 -25.65 5.02
CA HIS A 435 -6.03 -25.05 5.71
C HIS A 435 -5.96 -23.53 5.69
N TYR A 436 -6.94 -22.88 5.07
CA TYR A 436 -6.93 -21.45 4.80
C TYR A 436 -8.09 -20.73 5.49
N VAL A 437 -7.81 -19.52 5.97
CA VAL A 437 -8.81 -18.55 6.43
C VAL A 437 -8.72 -17.30 5.57
N LYS A 438 -9.87 -16.72 5.23
CA LYS A 438 -9.96 -15.44 4.54
C LYS A 438 -10.49 -14.37 5.49
N LEU A 439 -9.82 -13.23 5.48
CA LEU A 439 -10.19 -12.06 6.27
C LEU A 439 -10.45 -10.88 5.35
N ALA A 440 -11.47 -10.10 5.66
CA ALA A 440 -11.58 -8.73 5.20
C ALA A 440 -10.95 -7.85 6.27
N TRP A 441 -10.19 -6.85 5.87
CA TRP A 441 -9.55 -5.88 6.76
C TRP A 441 -9.82 -4.47 6.28
N TRP A 442 -9.78 -3.52 7.20
CA TRP A 442 -9.95 -2.10 6.90
C TRP A 442 -9.22 -1.24 7.93
N ILE A 443 -8.99 0.00 7.54
CA ILE A 443 -8.36 1.02 8.38
C ILE A 443 -9.34 2.15 8.60
N ASP A 444 -9.65 2.40 9.86
CA ASP A 444 -10.48 3.51 10.28
C ASP A 444 -9.61 4.66 10.83
N THR A 445 -10.07 5.90 10.68
CA THR A 445 -9.60 7.03 11.48
C THR A 445 -10.03 6.89 12.94
N ILE A 446 -9.59 7.79 13.83
CA ILE A 446 -9.99 7.76 15.24
C ILE A 446 -11.51 7.96 15.40
N LEU A 447 -12.13 8.65 14.44
CA LEU A 447 -13.56 8.93 14.34
C LEU A 447 -14.37 7.78 13.74
N GLY A 448 -13.70 6.71 13.25
CA GLY A 448 -14.37 5.53 12.70
C GLY A 448 -14.66 5.60 11.19
N GLU A 449 -14.07 6.56 10.49
CA GLU A 449 -14.20 6.69 9.03
C GLU A 449 -13.20 5.76 8.35
N THR A 450 -13.70 4.85 7.50
CA THR A 450 -12.83 3.95 6.74
C THR A 450 -12.23 4.67 5.55
N PHE A 451 -10.93 4.54 5.33
CA PHE A 451 -10.24 5.12 4.17
C PHE A 451 -9.50 4.11 3.28
N GLU A 452 -9.21 2.92 3.80
CA GLU A 452 -8.57 1.85 3.04
C GLU A 452 -9.12 0.50 3.49
N ALA A 453 -9.31 -0.40 2.54
CA ALA A 453 -9.81 -1.74 2.82
C ALA A 453 -9.23 -2.78 1.87
N GLY A 454 -9.26 -4.02 2.32
CA GLY A 454 -8.71 -5.13 1.59
C GLY A 454 -9.13 -6.49 2.13
N GLN A 455 -8.55 -7.53 1.55
CA GLN A 455 -8.71 -8.91 2.00
C GLN A 455 -7.36 -9.59 2.10
N ALA A 456 -7.26 -10.59 2.98
CA ALA A 456 -6.09 -11.43 3.13
C ALA A 456 -6.49 -12.91 3.21
N THR A 457 -5.63 -13.78 2.68
CA THR A 457 -5.72 -15.23 2.83
C THR A 457 -4.54 -15.70 3.64
N ILE A 458 -4.80 -16.43 4.73
CA ILE A 458 -3.78 -16.95 5.65
C ILE A 458 -3.91 -18.47 5.71
N GLN A 459 -2.80 -19.18 5.54
CA GLN A 459 -2.70 -20.59 5.86
C GLN A 459 -2.40 -20.73 7.36
N LEU A 460 -3.16 -21.57 8.05
CA LEU A 460 -2.95 -21.92 9.46
C LEU A 460 -2.69 -23.42 9.61
N PRO A 461 -1.96 -23.85 10.65
CA PRO A 461 -1.81 -25.28 10.94
C PRO A 461 -3.15 -25.92 11.30
N SER A 462 -3.34 -27.19 10.96
CA SER A 462 -4.46 -28.00 11.44
C SER A 462 -4.06 -28.90 12.60
N LYS A 463 -4.98 -29.10 13.56
CA LYS A 463 -4.82 -30.13 14.62
C LYS A 463 -4.72 -31.54 14.08
N ASN A 464 -5.23 -31.77 12.88
CA ASN A 464 -5.23 -33.07 12.21
C ASN A 464 -4.00 -33.29 11.32
N GLY A 465 -3.09 -32.31 11.27
CA GLY A 465 -1.96 -32.27 10.33
C GLY A 465 -2.38 -31.79 8.94
N ASP A 466 -1.44 -31.22 8.21
CA ASP A 466 -1.59 -30.96 6.77
C ASP A 466 -1.22 -32.24 6.00
N ILE A 467 -1.95 -32.56 4.92
CA ILE A 467 -1.61 -33.68 4.04
C ILE A 467 -0.73 -33.14 2.91
N ASP A 468 0.54 -33.57 2.86
CA ASP A 468 1.52 -33.19 1.84
C ASP A 468 1.14 -33.57 0.40
#